data_AF-A0A089NYG4-F1
#
_entry.id   AF-A0A089NYG4-F1
#
_cell.length_a   1.000
_cell.length_b   1.000
_cell.length_c   1.000
_cell.angle_alpha   90.00
_cell.angle_beta   90.00
_cell.angle_gamma   90.00
#
_symmetry.space_group_name_H-M   'P 1'
#
loop_
_entity.id
_entity.type
_entity.pdbx_description
1 polymer ?
#
loop_
_entity_poly.entity_id
_entity_poly.type
_entity_poly.pdbx_seq_one_letter_code
_entity_poly.pdbx_strand_id
1 'polypeptide(L)'
;MTYVFTGHVINYGVALVHQGFSIVFGLLYCLLATACPLVTLGQGLAFGLIITLLFHAILLPLGGWAPQVWDISAHEVFSEVFGHLLWAWTIEIVRRDMVRMRFASASTLAKASSDVRSMATNR
;
A
#
# COMPACT_ATOMS: atom_id res chain seq x y z
N MET A 1 -25.34 -2.04 12.33
CA MET A 1 -24.87 -3.36 11.85
C MET A 1 -23.57 -3.69 12.58
N THR A 2 -23.68 -4.19 13.81
CA THR A 2 -22.56 -4.49 14.72
C THR A 2 -22.68 -5.92 15.25
N TYR A 3 -21.56 -6.53 15.62
CA TYR A 3 -21.51 -7.84 16.27
C TYR A 3 -20.49 -7.82 17.42
N VAL A 4 -20.58 -8.79 18.33
CA VAL A 4 -19.60 -8.93 19.43
C VAL A 4 -18.61 -10.03 19.06
N PHE A 5 -17.32 -9.69 19.03
CA PHE A 5 -16.22 -10.63 18.83
C PHE A 5 -15.29 -10.55 20.04
N THR A 6 -15.07 -11.67 20.73
CA THR A 6 -14.19 -11.75 21.92
C THR A 6 -14.41 -10.62 22.94
N GLY A 7 -15.67 -10.21 23.17
CA GLY A 7 -16.03 -9.14 24.10
C GLY A 7 -15.99 -7.71 23.53
N HIS A 8 -15.52 -7.52 22.29
CA HIS A 8 -15.47 -6.22 21.62
C HIS A 8 -16.65 -6.06 20.65
N VAL A 9 -17.28 -4.88 20.67
CA VAL A 9 -18.30 -4.52 19.68
C VAL A 9 -17.59 -4.09 18.38
N ILE A 10 -17.78 -4.87 17.33
CA ILE A 10 -17.20 -4.62 16.02
C ILE A 10 -18.29 -4.18 15.04
N ASN A 11 -18.03 -3.10 14.32
CA ASN A 11 -18.86 -2.67 13.20
C ASN A 11 -18.32 -3.27 11.90
N TYR A 12 -18.95 -4.32 11.38
CA TYR A 12 -18.47 -5.00 10.18
C TYR A 12 -18.56 -4.13 8.93
N GLY A 13 -19.50 -3.18 8.86
CA GLY A 13 -19.61 -2.25 7.74
C GLY A 13 -18.41 -1.31 7.66
N VAL A 14 -18.01 -0.76 8.81
CA VAL A 14 -16.80 0.07 8.92
C VAL A 14 -15.55 -0.76 8.61
N ALA A 15 -15.45 -1.97 9.16
CA ALA A 15 -14.31 -2.86 8.89
C ALA A 15 -14.20 -3.20 7.40
N LEU A 16 -15.32 -3.48 6.72
CA LEU A 16 -15.34 -3.78 5.29
C LEU A 16 -14.93 -2.57 4.45
N VAL A 17 -15.44 -1.37 4.77
CA VAL A 17 -15.05 -0.12 4.10
C VAL A 17 -13.56 0.15 4.29
N HIS A 18 -13.04 -0.04 5.50
CA HIS A 18 -11.63 0.14 5.81
C HIS A 18 -10.73 -0.84 5.03
N GLN A 19 -11.14 -2.11 4.94
CA GLN A 19 -10.40 -3.10 4.15
C GLN A 19 -10.49 -2.83 2.64
N GLY A 20 -11.66 -2.41 2.14
CA GLY A 20 -11.86 -2.02 0.75
C GLY A 20 -11.02 -0.79 0.37
N PHE A 21 -10.97 0.21 1.27
CA PHE A 21 -10.10 1.38 1.14
C PHE A 21 -8.64 0.96 0.95
N SER A 22 -8.14 0.08 1.81
CA SER A 22 -6.77 -0.44 1.73
C SER A 22 -6.45 -1.08 0.37
N ILE A 23 -7.36 -1.88 -0.17
CA ILE A 23 -7.19 -2.53 -1.48
C ILE A 23 -7.15 -1.48 -2.60
N VAL A 24 -8.13 -0.57 -2.63
CA VAL A 24 -8.25 0.45 -3.69
C VAL A 24 -7.03 1.37 -3.70
N PHE A 25 -6.64 1.89 -2.53
CA PHE A 25 -5.50 2.79 -2.44
C PHE A 25 -4.15 2.08 -2.60
N GLY A 26 -4.04 0.80 -2.24
CA GLY A 26 -2.85 0.00 -2.55
C GLY A 26 -2.67 -0.24 -4.04
N LEU A 27 -3.75 -0.52 -4.78
CA LEU A 27 -3.72 -0.61 -6.24
C LEU A 27 -3.40 0.75 -6.89
N LEU A 28 -4.01 1.83 -6.39
CA LEU A 28 -3.72 3.18 -6.83
C LEU A 28 -2.25 3.53 -6.61
N TYR A 29 -1.70 3.22 -5.44
CA TYR A 29 -0.28 3.40 -5.15
C TYR A 29 0.60 2.69 -6.18
N CYS A 30 0.30 1.43 -6.48
CA CYS A 30 1.06 0.65 -7.43
C CYS A 30 1.01 1.25 -8.84
N LEU A 31 -0.15 1.75 -9.27
CA LEU A 31 -0.32 2.44 -10.55
C LEU A 31 0.44 3.78 -10.59
N LEU A 32 0.30 4.59 -9.54
CA LEU A 32 0.99 5.88 -9.47
C LEU A 32 2.51 5.70 -9.41
N ALA A 33 3.01 4.65 -8.75
CA ALA A 33 4.42 4.34 -8.68
C ALA A 33 5.05 3.97 -10.04
N THR A 34 4.25 3.56 -11.04
CA THR A 34 4.78 3.35 -12.41
C THR A 34 4.89 4.66 -13.20
N ALA A 35 4.01 5.62 -12.91
CA ALA A 35 3.97 6.91 -13.62
C ALA A 35 4.87 7.98 -12.98
N CYS A 36 4.98 8.00 -11.65
CA CYS A 36 5.67 9.03 -10.89
C CYS A 36 6.55 8.42 -9.78
N PRO A 37 7.87 8.32 -9.97
CA PRO A 37 8.78 7.75 -8.96
C PRO A 37 8.74 8.46 -7.61
N LEU A 38 8.35 9.74 -7.59
CA LEU A 38 8.22 10.54 -6.36
C LEU A 38 7.21 9.92 -5.37
N VAL A 39 6.22 9.18 -5.86
CA VAL A 39 5.23 8.48 -5.01
C VAL A 39 5.89 7.38 -4.17
N THR A 40 7.04 6.86 -4.59
CA THR A 40 7.83 5.86 -3.86
C THR A 40 8.79 6.46 -2.83
N LEU A 41 8.75 7.79 -2.61
CA LEU A 41 9.62 8.48 -1.67
C LEU A 41 9.53 7.88 -0.26
N GLY A 42 10.70 7.69 0.35
CA GLY A 42 10.80 7.04 1.67
C GLY A 42 10.26 5.62 1.66
N GLN A 43 10.38 4.88 0.55
CA GLN A 43 9.76 3.56 0.39
C GLN A 43 8.23 3.59 0.60
N GLY A 44 7.56 4.61 0.05
CA GLY A 44 6.10 4.75 0.14
C GLY A 44 5.60 5.39 1.43
N LEU A 45 6.48 5.70 2.39
CA LEU A 45 6.09 6.38 3.63
C LEU A 45 5.44 7.74 3.37
N ALA A 46 5.92 8.51 2.38
CA ALA A 46 5.33 9.80 2.03
C ALA A 46 3.87 9.65 1.57
N PHE A 47 3.58 8.62 0.77
CA PHE A 47 2.21 8.31 0.35
C PHE A 47 1.32 7.92 1.53
N GLY A 48 1.81 7.04 2.41
CA GLY A 48 1.10 6.64 3.63
C GLY A 48 0.72 7.85 4.47
N LEU A 49 1.67 8.76 4.72
CA LEU A 49 1.44 9.98 5.49
C LEU A 49 0.39 10.90 4.84
N ILE A 50 0.46 11.11 3.52
CA ILE A 50 -0.53 11.93 2.80
C ILE A 50 -1.92 11.33 2.93
N ILE A 51 -2.06 10.01 2.79
CA ILE A 51 -3.34 9.32 2.94
C ILE A 51 -3.86 9.44 4.38
N THR A 52 -3.02 9.26 5.39
CA THR A 52 -3.42 9.44 6.80
C THR A 52 -3.93 10.85 7.05
N LEU A 53 -3.19 11.88 6.62
CA LEU A 53 -3.61 13.26 6.82
C LEU A 53 -4.90 13.57 6.07
N LEU A 54 -5.01 13.14 4.81
CA LEU A 54 -6.18 13.42 3.98
C LEU A 54 -7.44 12.77 4.56
N PHE A 55 -7.37 11.48 4.90
CA PHE A 55 -8.57 10.76 5.34
C PHE A 55 -8.80 10.90 6.83
N HIS A 56 -7.82 10.55 7.65
CA HIS A 56 -8.03 10.45 9.08
C HIS A 56 -7.95 11.79 9.81
N ALA A 57 -7.16 12.75 9.31
CA ALA A 57 -7.12 14.07 9.93
C ALA A 57 -8.15 15.06 9.35
N ILE A 58 -8.62 14.86 8.10
CA ILE A 58 -9.47 15.84 7.40
C ILE A 58 -10.82 15.25 6.98
N LEU A 59 -10.85 14.32 6.02
CA LEU A 59 -12.12 13.92 5.39
C LEU A 59 -13.06 13.16 6.33
N LEU A 60 -12.54 12.19 7.11
CA LEU A 60 -13.36 11.42 8.04
C LEU A 60 -13.87 12.29 9.20
N PRO A 61 -13.05 13.16 9.83
CA PRO A 61 -13.56 14.07 10.84
C PRO A 61 -14.54 15.11 10.32
N LEU A 62 -14.29 15.70 9.14
CA LEU A 62 -15.25 16.62 8.51
C LEU A 62 -16.56 15.95 8.10
N GLY A 63 -16.51 14.66 7.75
CA GLY A 63 -17.68 13.84 7.46
C GLY A 63 -18.44 13.33 8.70
N GLY A 64 -17.92 13.59 9.90
CA GLY A 64 -18.49 13.08 11.16
C GLY A 64 -18.35 11.57 11.35
N TRP A 65 -17.38 10.93 10.67
CA TRP A 65 -17.13 9.49 10.74
C TRP A 65 -15.97 9.12 11.67
N ALA A 66 -15.19 10.12 12.09
CA ALA A 66 -14.13 9.99 13.08
C ALA A 66 -14.08 11.26 13.97
N PRO A 67 -13.59 11.17 15.22
CA PRO A 67 -13.26 12.34 16.03
C PRO A 67 -12.12 13.16 15.38
N GLN A 68 -12.01 14.45 15.74
CA GLN A 68 -10.87 15.26 15.28
C GLN A 68 -9.58 14.82 15.97
N VAL A 69 -8.42 15.09 15.35
CA VAL A 69 -7.11 14.65 15.85
C VAL A 69 -6.80 15.20 17.25
N TRP A 70 -7.34 16.37 17.62
CA TRP A 70 -7.18 16.96 18.96
C TRP A 70 -8.16 16.41 20.01
N ASP A 71 -9.14 15.60 19.60
CA ASP A 71 -10.12 14.97 20.50
C ASP A 71 -9.71 13.54 20.90
N ILE A 72 -8.63 13.00 20.32
CA ILE A 72 -8.11 11.65 20.59
C ILE A 72 -6.79 11.68 21.35
N SER A 73 -6.46 10.57 22.01
CA SER A 73 -5.23 10.46 22.77
C SER A 73 -3.99 10.46 21.87
N ALA A 74 -2.84 10.91 22.38
CA ALA A 74 -1.57 10.87 21.64
C ALA A 74 -1.18 9.44 21.21
N HIS A 75 -1.60 8.42 21.99
CA HIS A 75 -1.39 7.01 21.65
C HIS A 75 -2.22 6.58 20.44
N GLU A 76 -3.46 7.06 20.33
CA GLU A 76 -4.31 6.81 19.15
C GLU A 76 -3.73 7.46 17.90
N VAL A 77 -3.35 8.75 17.98
CA VAL A 77 -2.69 9.45 16.87
C VAL A 77 -1.43 8.71 16.41
N PHE A 78 -0.58 8.30 17.36
CA PHE A 78 0.62 7.55 17.05
C PHE A 78 0.30 6.21 16.37
N SER A 79 -0.65 5.45 16.92
CA SER A 79 -1.03 4.15 16.37
C SER A 79 -1.58 4.27 14.95
N GLU A 80 -2.35 5.33 14.68
CA GLU A 80 -2.95 5.58 13.38
C GLU A 80 -1.90 5.97 12.35
N VAL A 81 -1.02 6.91 12.67
CA VAL A 81 0.08 7.31 11.77
C VAL A 81 1.02 6.14 11.53
N PHE A 82 1.47 5.46 12.59
CA PHE A 82 2.41 4.34 12.48
C PHE A 82 1.82 3.19 11.66
N GLY A 83 0.55 2.84 11.88
CA GLY A 83 -0.14 1.79 11.15
C GLY A 83 -0.21 2.06 9.64
N HIS A 84 -0.52 3.30 9.25
CA HIS A 84 -0.58 3.69 7.84
C HIS A 84 0.79 3.78 7.17
N LEU A 85 1.81 4.23 7.90
CA LEU A 85 3.19 4.21 7.42
C LEU A 85 3.65 2.77 7.16
N LEU A 86 3.41 1.87 8.11
CA LEU A 86 3.72 0.44 7.96
C LEU A 86 2.95 -0.22 6.81
N TRP A 87 1.67 0.12 6.66
CA TRP A 87 0.83 -0.32 5.55
C TRP A 87 1.42 0.09 4.18
N ALA A 88 1.72 1.38 4.00
CA ALA A 88 2.29 1.87 2.73
C ALA A 88 3.69 1.30 2.46
N TRP A 89 4.52 1.19 3.51
CA TRP A 89 5.85 0.62 3.40
C TRP A 89 5.83 -0.85 2.98
N THR A 90 4.93 -1.64 3.55
CA THR A 90 4.75 -3.07 3.20
C THR A 90 4.35 -3.23 1.74
N ILE A 91 3.42 -2.40 1.25
CA ILE A 91 3.03 -2.38 -0.16
C ILE A 91 4.25 -2.09 -1.05
N GLU A 92 5.05 -1.08 -0.73
CA GLU A 92 6.21 -0.72 -1.54
C GLU A 92 7.30 -1.79 -1.53
N ILE A 93 7.56 -2.44 -0.40
CA ILE A 93 8.49 -3.57 -0.33
C ILE A 93 8.06 -4.67 -1.29
N VAL A 94 6.82 -5.11 -1.19
CA VAL A 94 6.28 -6.20 -2.03
C VAL A 94 6.28 -5.80 -3.50
N ARG A 95 5.79 -4.60 -3.83
CA ARG A 95 5.75 -4.10 -5.21
C ARG A 95 7.15 -4.02 -5.81
N ARG A 96 8.12 -3.46 -5.07
CA ARG A 96 9.50 -3.31 -5.54
C ARG A 96 10.17 -4.66 -5.77
N ASP A 97 9.93 -5.63 -4.88
CA ASP A 97 10.47 -6.98 -5.01
C ASP A 97 9.88 -7.72 -6.22
N MET A 98 8.55 -7.65 -6.40
CA MET A 98 7.87 -8.22 -7.58
C MET A 98 8.41 -7.63 -8.89
N VAL A 99 8.69 -6.33 -8.93
CA VAL A 99 9.28 -5.67 -10.12
C VAL A 99 10.70 -6.20 -10.37
N ARG A 100 11.53 -6.33 -9.34
CA ARG A 100 12.88 -6.90 -9.46
C ARG A 100 12.86 -8.33 -9.97
N MET A 101 11.97 -9.17 -9.46
CA MET A 101 11.80 -10.56 -9.91
C MET A 101 11.40 -10.65 -11.39
N ARG A 102 10.52 -9.74 -11.86
CA ARG A 102 10.14 -9.67 -13.28
C ARG A 102 11.34 -9.39 -14.18
N PHE A 103 12.19 -8.43 -13.80
CA PHE A 103 13.40 -8.11 -14.59
C PHE A 103 14.44 -9.25 -14.56
N ALA A 104 14.63 -9.90 -13.41
CA ALA A 104 15.51 -11.06 -13.30
C ALA A 104 15.06 -12.20 -14.24
N SER A 105 13.75 -12.51 -14.26
CA SER A 105 13.18 -13.51 -15.16
C SER A 105 13.35 -13.14 -16.64
N ALA A 106 13.05 -11.88 -17.01
CA ALA A 106 13.20 -11.41 -18.39
C ALA A 106 14.64 -11.51 -18.91
N SER A 107 15.63 -11.15 -18.09
CA SER A 107 17.05 -11.25 -18.46
C SER A 107 17.51 -12.71 -18.65
N THR A 108 17.00 -13.64 -17.84
CA THR A 108 17.30 -15.07 -17.96
C THR A 108 16.73 -15.65 -19.26
N LEU A 109 15.50 -15.28 -19.60
CA LEU A 109 14.85 -15.70 -20.86
C LEU A 109 15.57 -15.14 -22.09
N ALA A 110 16.01 -13.87 -22.04
CA ALA A 110 16.76 -13.24 -23.12
C ALA A 110 18.10 -13.97 -23.38
N LYS A 111 18.83 -14.32 -22.32
CA LYS A 111 20.09 -15.07 -22.43
C LYS A 111 19.89 -16.47 -23.01
N ALA A 112 18.89 -17.21 -22.53
CA ALA A 112 18.58 -18.53 -23.07
C ALA A 112 18.24 -18.48 -24.56
N SER A 113 17.49 -17.45 -24.99
CA SER A 113 17.16 -17.24 -26.41
C SER A 113 18.39 -16.91 -27.27
N SER A 114 19.32 -16.08 -26.78
CA SER A 114 20.56 -15.78 -27.50
C SER A 114 21.47 -17.00 -27.64
N ASP A 115 21.58 -17.82 -26.59
CA ASP A 115 22.40 -19.02 -26.59
C ASP A 115 21.88 -20.04 -27.62
N VAL A 116 20.55 -20.26 -27.65
CA VAL A 116 19.89 -21.11 -28.67
C VAL A 116 20.12 -20.58 -30.08
N ARG A 117 20.00 -19.26 -30.31
CA ARG A 117 20.22 -18.66 -31.63
C ARG A 117 21.66 -18.83 -32.09
N SER A 118 22.64 -18.59 -31.21
CA SER A 118 24.07 -18.79 -31.49
C SER A 118 24.38 -20.23 -31.89
N MET A 119 23.81 -21.21 -31.18
CA MET A 119 23.95 -22.63 -31.52
C MET A 119 23.33 -23.01 -32.87
N ALA A 120 22.25 -22.33 -33.28
CA ALA A 120 21.60 -22.57 -34.56
C ALA A 120 22.35 -21.95 -35.74
N THR A 121 23.03 -20.80 -35.55
CA THR A 121 23.80 -20.11 -36.61
C THR A 121 25.21 -20.64 -36.81
N ASN A 122 25.75 -21.43 -35.88
CA ASN A 122 27.09 -21.98 -35.92
C ASN A 122 27.12 -23.45 -36.43
N ARG A 123 26.07 -23.86 -37.15
CA ARG A 123 25.96 -25.12 -37.90
C ARG A 123 25.84 -24.81 -39.39
#